data_AF-W5MSJ8-F1
#
_entry.id   AF-W5MSJ8-F1
#
_cell.length_a   1.000
_cell.length_b   1.000
_cell.length_c   1.000
_cell.angle_alpha   90.00
_cell.angle_beta   90.00
_cell.angle_gamma   90.00
#
_symmetry.space_group_name_H-M   'P 1'
#
loop_
_entity.id
_entity.type
_entity.pdbx_description
1 polymer ?
#
loop_
_entity_poly.entity_id
_entity_poly.type
_entity_poly.pdbx_seq_one_letter_code
_entity_poly.pdbx_strand_id
1 'polypeptide(L)'
;AAPPVKLSPCRLQVALFTFLSLSLYTVLPLSLSWALLFGVGTSLSHVLIISVFVPVRSPKTPDLAVQLVANAVVFLCANLVGGFHLALTEKARRKSKREAERFDEVRLQLVYEKRQQEHLLLSVLPRYIAMEMKSEIIRRLRESQNDKESPNHFHSLYIRQHKDVSILYADIVGFTSLASTCTPQELVAVLNKLFGKFDDIAKVRTLHC
;
A
#
# COMPACT_ATOMS: atom_id res chain seq x y z
N ALA A 1 57.96 5.45 3.82
CA ALA A 1 57.21 4.53 4.70
C ALA A 1 56.65 5.33 5.87
N ALA A 2 55.35 5.63 5.87
CA ALA A 2 54.70 6.26 7.01
C ALA A 2 54.68 5.28 8.19
N PRO A 3 55.02 5.68 9.43
CA PRO A 3 55.01 4.76 10.55
C PRO A 3 53.57 4.29 10.81
N PRO A 4 53.36 3.02 11.20
CA PRO A 4 52.03 2.53 11.55
C PRO A 4 51.53 3.34 12.76
N VAL A 5 50.41 4.04 12.58
CA VAL A 5 49.72 4.77 13.64
C VAL A 5 49.26 3.75 14.67
N LYS A 6 50.10 3.46 15.67
CA LYS A 6 49.73 2.63 16.82
C LYS A 6 48.69 3.39 17.63
N LEU A 7 47.42 3.08 17.39
CA LEU A 7 46.30 3.64 18.13
C LEU A 7 46.40 3.16 19.58
N SER A 8 46.53 4.08 20.53
CA SER A 8 46.53 3.72 21.94
C SER A 8 45.19 3.06 22.31
N PRO A 9 45.18 2.07 23.23
CA PRO A 9 43.96 1.32 23.57
C PRO A 9 42.78 2.22 23.99
N CYS A 10 43.06 3.37 24.62
CA CYS A 10 42.04 4.36 24.96
C CYS A 10 41.39 5.02 23.73
N ARG A 11 42.14 5.28 22.64
CA ARG A 11 41.60 5.90 21.41
C ARG A 11 40.72 4.92 20.62
N LEU A 12 41.09 3.64 20.61
CA LEU A 12 40.28 2.58 19.99
C LEU A 12 38.94 2.40 20.72
N GLN A 13 38.97 2.46 22.06
CA GLN A 13 37.75 2.35 22.87
C GLN A 13 36.77 3.50 22.57
N VAL A 14 37.24 4.75 22.53
CA VAL A 14 36.39 5.91 22.18
C VAL A 14 35.72 5.73 20.82
N ALA A 15 36.50 5.32 19.80
CA ALA A 15 36.01 5.11 18.44
C ALA A 15 34.91 4.05 18.38
N LEU A 16 35.07 2.92 19.09
CA LEU A 16 34.08 1.85 19.15
C LEU A 16 32.77 2.30 19.81
N PHE A 17 32.84 3.06 20.91
CA PHE A 17 31.65 3.58 21.59
C PHE A 17 30.90 4.61 20.74
N THR A 18 31.61 5.51 20.04
CA THR A 18 30.98 6.42 19.08
C THR A 18 30.32 5.67 17.92
N PHE A 19 30.97 4.63 17.38
CA PHE A 19 30.41 3.82 16.29
C PHE A 19 29.15 3.05 16.72
N LEU A 20 29.16 2.48 17.92
CA LEU A 20 27.98 1.82 18.52
C LEU A 20 26.83 2.79 18.74
N SER A 21 27.12 4.00 19.21
CA SER A 21 26.11 5.04 19.41
C SER A 21 25.47 5.48 18.09
N LEU A 22 26.27 5.71 17.03
CA LEU A 22 25.75 6.05 15.71
C LEU A 22 24.92 4.91 15.10
N SER A 23 25.41 3.68 15.21
CA SER A 23 24.70 2.50 14.68
C SER A 23 23.34 2.29 15.37
N LEU A 24 23.26 2.57 16.67
CA LEU A 24 22.01 2.50 17.43
C LEU A 24 20.98 3.54 16.93
N TYR A 25 21.43 4.75 16.59
CA TYR A 25 20.56 5.82 16.07
C TYR A 25 20.09 5.60 14.63
N THR A 26 20.88 4.93 13.79
CA THR A 26 20.58 4.77 12.36
C THR A 26 19.83 3.47 12.05
N VAL A 27 20.11 2.39 12.77
CA VAL A 27 19.62 1.05 12.41
C VAL A 27 18.36 0.66 13.21
N LEU A 28 18.18 1.19 14.43
CA LEU A 28 17.12 0.73 15.32
C LEU A 28 15.88 1.64 15.28
N PRO A 29 14.68 1.12 14.96
CA PRO A 29 13.45 1.90 14.88
C PRO A 29 12.86 2.15 16.28
N LEU A 30 13.66 2.70 17.19
CA LEU A 30 13.23 3.05 18.53
C LEU A 30 12.45 4.37 18.54
N SER A 31 11.62 4.57 19.57
CA SER A 31 11.02 5.88 19.80
C SER A 31 12.10 6.90 20.14
N LEU A 32 11.85 8.17 19.79
CA LEU A 32 12.79 9.27 20.01
C LEU A 32 13.28 9.34 21.46
N SER A 33 12.38 9.08 22.43
CA SER A 33 12.69 9.11 23.86
C SER A 33 13.64 8.00 24.30
N TRP A 34 13.41 6.77 23.84
CA TRP A 34 14.28 5.63 24.19
C TRP A 34 15.66 5.77 23.56
N ALA A 35 15.73 6.20 22.31
CA ALA A 35 17.00 6.44 21.64
C ALA A 35 17.83 7.55 22.30
N LEU A 36 17.18 8.64 22.75
CA LEU A 36 17.85 9.71 23.50
C LEU A 36 18.39 9.20 24.85
N LEU A 37 17.59 8.42 25.58
CA LEU A 37 18.00 7.80 26.85
C LEU A 37 19.25 6.92 26.69
N PHE A 38 19.25 6.02 25.70
CA PHE A 38 20.39 5.15 25.46
C PHE A 38 21.64 5.93 24.98
N GLY A 39 21.50 6.93 24.12
CA GLY A 39 22.65 7.73 23.67
C GLY A 39 23.26 8.61 24.76
N VAL A 40 22.43 9.26 25.58
CA VAL A 40 22.91 10.03 26.75
C VAL A 40 23.54 9.09 27.78
N GLY A 41 22.91 7.96 28.08
CA GLY A 41 23.43 6.97 29.03
C GLY A 41 24.77 6.38 28.61
N THR A 42 24.92 6.02 27.33
CA THR A 42 26.20 5.51 26.78
C THR A 42 27.29 6.57 26.80
N SER A 43 26.96 7.83 26.50
CA SER A 43 27.90 8.95 26.57
C SER A 43 28.36 9.22 28.02
N LEU A 44 27.44 9.22 28.99
CA LEU A 44 27.75 9.42 30.41
C LEU A 44 28.63 8.29 30.96
N SER A 45 28.28 7.04 30.63
CA SER A 45 29.04 5.85 31.02
C SER A 45 30.49 5.93 30.52
N HIS A 46 30.68 6.34 29.27
CA HIS A 46 32.01 6.48 28.69
C HIS A 46 32.84 7.60 29.34
N VAL A 47 32.22 8.76 29.65
CA VAL A 47 32.87 9.85 30.38
C VAL A 47 33.29 9.40 31.79
N LEU A 48 32.43 8.67 32.50
CA LEU A 48 32.74 8.11 33.82
C LEU A 48 33.89 7.09 33.76
N ILE A 49 33.88 6.19 32.78
CA ILE A 49 34.94 5.19 32.60
C ILE A 49 36.29 5.89 32.33
N ILE A 50 36.33 6.89 31.45
CA ILE A 50 37.58 7.63 31.18
C ILE A 50 38.06 8.40 32.43
N SER A 51 37.12 9.04 33.14
CA SER A 51 37.44 9.83 34.34
C SER A 51 38.02 8.98 35.48
N VAL A 52 37.66 7.69 35.58
CA VAL A 52 38.14 6.80 36.65
C VAL A 52 39.34 5.96 36.20
N PHE A 53 39.35 5.48 34.95
CA PHE A 53 40.35 4.51 34.48
C PHE A 53 41.68 5.16 34.10
N VAL A 54 41.67 6.39 33.58
CA VAL A 54 42.90 7.10 33.16
C VAL A 54 43.76 7.54 34.36
N PRO A 55 43.21 8.11 35.45
CA PRO A 55 44.00 8.43 36.64
C PRO A 55 44.64 7.20 37.30
N VAL A 56 43.93 6.06 37.30
CA VAL A 56 44.40 4.79 37.90
C VAL A 56 45.55 4.16 37.10
N ARG A 57 45.59 4.35 35.78
CA ARG A 57 46.61 3.75 34.90
C ARG A 57 47.80 4.68 34.59
N SER A 58 47.63 6.00 34.67
CA SER A 58 48.68 6.99 34.35
C SER A 58 48.53 8.29 35.14
N PRO A 59 49.08 8.37 36.37
CA PRO A 59 48.89 9.49 37.29
C PRO A 59 49.64 10.80 36.94
N LYS A 60 50.34 10.88 35.80
CA LYS A 60 51.15 12.06 35.39
C LYS A 60 50.86 12.53 33.96
N THR A 61 49.60 12.76 33.62
CA THR A 61 49.22 13.34 32.31
C THR A 61 48.59 14.72 32.50
N PRO A 62 49.28 15.83 32.16
CA PRO A 62 48.73 17.19 32.26
C PRO A 62 47.62 17.46 31.24
N ASP A 63 47.49 16.63 30.20
CA ASP A 63 46.52 16.81 29.11
C ASP A 63 45.17 16.09 29.31
N LEU A 64 44.93 15.50 30.50
CA LEU A 64 43.71 14.75 30.78
C LEU A 64 42.44 15.61 30.63
N ALA A 65 42.49 16.86 31.11
CA ALA A 65 41.38 17.80 30.99
C ALA A 65 41.06 18.13 29.53
N VAL A 66 42.10 18.35 28.70
CA VAL A 66 41.94 18.65 27.27
C VAL A 66 41.33 17.45 26.53
N GLN A 67 41.76 16.23 26.86
CA GLN A 67 41.21 15.00 26.26
C GLN A 67 39.75 14.74 26.68
N LEU A 68 39.39 15.04 27.93
CA LEU A 68 38.02 14.90 28.43
C LEU A 68 37.07 15.89 27.73
N VAL A 69 37.50 17.16 27.59
CA VAL A 69 36.73 18.21 26.90
C VAL A 69 36.55 17.86 25.43
N ALA A 70 37.61 17.43 24.74
CA ALA A 70 37.53 17.02 23.34
C ALA A 70 36.54 15.86 23.13
N ASN A 71 36.57 14.84 23.99
CA ASN A 71 35.63 13.73 23.91
C ASN A 71 34.18 14.16 24.22
N ALA A 72 33.98 15.02 25.22
CA ALA A 72 32.65 15.54 25.56
C ALA A 72 32.01 16.30 24.38
N VAL A 73 32.79 17.11 23.67
CA VAL A 73 32.34 17.83 22.47
C VAL A 73 31.96 16.83 21.36
N VAL A 74 32.77 15.79 21.11
CA VAL A 74 32.48 14.78 20.10
C VAL A 74 31.19 14.01 20.41
N PHE A 75 30.97 13.61 21.67
CA PHE A 75 29.73 12.95 22.06
C PHE A 75 28.52 13.88 21.94
N LEU A 76 28.64 15.15 22.34
CA LEU A 76 27.56 16.11 22.18
C LEU A 76 27.16 16.25 20.70
N CYS A 77 28.14 16.44 19.81
CA CYS A 77 27.90 16.51 18.37
C CYS A 77 27.26 15.22 17.83
N ALA A 78 27.75 14.04 18.23
CA ALA A 78 27.19 12.76 17.79
C ALA A 78 25.73 12.57 18.23
N ASN A 79 25.39 12.93 19.48
CA ASN A 79 24.01 12.84 19.98
C ASN A 79 23.08 13.83 19.27
N LEU A 80 23.54 15.06 18.99
CA LEU A 80 22.75 16.06 18.24
C LEU A 80 22.45 15.59 16.81
N VAL A 81 23.47 15.12 16.09
CA VAL A 81 23.32 14.61 14.72
C VAL A 81 22.45 13.36 14.69
N GLY A 82 22.70 12.40 15.59
CA GLY A 82 21.91 11.18 15.71
C GLY A 82 20.44 11.45 16.05
N GLY A 83 20.17 12.35 17.00
CA GLY A 83 18.82 12.77 17.35
C GLY A 83 18.10 13.48 16.20
N PHE A 84 18.79 14.37 15.47
CA PHE A 84 18.22 15.03 14.31
C PHE A 84 17.88 14.05 13.19
N HIS A 85 18.79 13.11 12.87
CA HIS A 85 18.56 12.07 11.87
C HIS A 85 17.36 11.19 12.24
N LEU A 86 17.29 10.72 13.49
CA LEU A 86 16.16 9.90 13.96
C LEU A 86 14.83 10.66 13.90
N ALA A 87 14.83 11.95 14.24
CA ALA A 87 13.64 12.80 14.13
C ALA A 87 13.17 12.98 12.67
N LEU A 88 14.10 13.14 11.72
CA LEU A 88 13.79 13.20 10.29
C LEU A 88 13.21 11.87 9.79
N THR A 89 13.84 10.75 10.12
CA THR A 89 13.40 9.42 9.72
C THR A 89 12.03 9.08 10.30
N GLU A 90 11.79 9.39 11.57
CA GLU A 90 10.49 9.16 12.21
C GLU A 90 9.39 10.02 11.58
N LYS A 91 9.68 11.28 11.24
CA LYS A 91 8.75 12.14 10.50
C LYS A 91 8.45 11.57 9.10
N ALA A 92 9.46 11.13 8.36
CA ALA A 92 9.31 10.53 7.05
C ALA A 92 8.47 9.23 7.12
N ARG A 93 8.75 8.38 8.12
CA ARG A 93 8.01 7.13 8.37
C ARG A 93 6.54 7.38 8.69
N ARG A 94 6.24 8.35 9.55
CA ARG A 94 4.85 8.73 9.89
C ARG A 94 4.11 9.30 8.69
N LYS A 95 4.79 10.11 7.86
CA LYS A 95 4.21 10.65 6.63
C LYS A 95 3.86 9.52 5.66
N SER A 96 4.79 8.60 5.39
CA SER A 96 4.58 7.44 4.53
C SER A 96 3.44 6.55 5.04
N LYS A 97 3.34 6.33 6.36
CA LYS A 97 2.23 5.56 6.95
C LYS A 97 0.87 6.23 6.68
N ARG A 98 0.75 7.53 6.90
CA ARG A 98 -0.50 8.29 6.65
C ARG A 98 -0.88 8.29 5.17
N GLU A 99 0.10 8.38 4.29
CA GLU A 99 -0.12 8.30 2.85
C GLU A 99 -0.60 6.91 2.44
N ALA A 100 -0.03 5.84 3.01
CA ALA A 100 -0.47 4.47 2.78
C ALA A 100 -1.90 4.23 3.26
N GLU A 101 -2.28 4.75 4.44
CA GLU A 101 -3.65 4.66 4.98
C GLU A 101 -4.66 5.36 4.05
N ARG A 102 -4.36 6.59 3.61
CA ARG A 102 -5.23 7.33 2.66
C ARG A 102 -5.34 6.61 1.32
N PHE A 103 -4.24 6.05 0.83
CA PHE A 103 -4.24 5.31 -0.42
C PHE A 103 -5.15 4.08 -0.34
N ASP A 104 -5.13 3.36 0.78
CA ASP A 104 -5.98 2.18 0.98
C ASP A 104 -7.47 2.55 0.96
N GLU A 105 -7.87 3.61 1.67
CA GLU A 105 -9.25 4.11 1.68
C GLU A 105 -9.75 4.45 0.25
N VAL A 106 -8.97 5.20 -0.51
CA VAL A 106 -9.31 5.58 -1.89
C VAL A 106 -9.38 4.35 -2.80
N ARG A 107 -8.45 3.39 -2.63
CA ARG A 107 -8.48 2.16 -3.41
C ARG A 107 -9.73 1.34 -3.16
N LEU A 108 -10.19 1.25 -1.92
CA LEU A 108 -11.40 0.51 -1.58
C LEU A 108 -12.63 1.11 -2.28
N GLN A 109 -12.77 2.44 -2.29
CA GLN A 109 -13.86 3.13 -2.99
C GLN A 109 -13.83 2.85 -4.49
N LEU A 110 -12.66 2.99 -5.13
CA LEU A 110 -12.49 2.72 -6.55
C LEU A 110 -12.83 1.27 -6.93
N VAL A 111 -12.45 0.29 -6.09
CA VAL A 111 -12.78 -1.12 -6.32
C VAL A 111 -14.28 -1.36 -6.22
N TYR A 112 -14.96 -0.70 -5.27
CA TYR A 112 -16.40 -0.80 -5.13
C TYR A 112 -17.16 -0.23 -6.33
N GLU A 113 -16.82 1.00 -6.76
CA GLU A 113 -17.43 1.63 -7.93
C GLU A 113 -17.21 0.82 -9.20
N LYS A 114 -15.98 0.30 -9.40
CA LYS A 114 -15.67 -0.59 -10.52
C LYS A 114 -16.55 -1.83 -10.51
N ARG A 115 -16.76 -2.46 -9.35
CA ARG A 115 -17.61 -3.65 -9.24
C ARG A 115 -19.07 -3.34 -9.57
N GLN A 116 -19.59 -2.18 -9.15
CA GLN A 116 -20.95 -1.74 -9.50
C GLN A 116 -21.09 -1.53 -11.01
N GLN A 117 -20.12 -0.85 -11.64
CA GLN A 117 -20.12 -0.65 -13.09
C GLN A 117 -20.05 -1.97 -13.86
N GLU A 118 -19.20 -2.92 -13.42
CA GLU A 118 -19.10 -4.24 -14.06
C GLU A 118 -20.38 -5.07 -13.85
N HIS A 119 -21.05 -4.96 -12.69
CA HIS A 119 -22.31 -5.64 -12.45
C HIS A 119 -23.45 -5.14 -13.36
N LEU A 120 -23.57 -3.82 -13.53
CA LEU A 120 -24.58 -3.23 -14.43
C LEU A 120 -24.36 -3.62 -15.90
N LEU A 121 -23.10 -3.71 -16.32
CA LEU A 121 -22.77 -4.12 -17.68
C LEU A 121 -23.07 -5.61 -17.90
N LEU A 122 -22.82 -6.44 -16.89
CA LEU A 122 -23.07 -7.89 -16.93
C LEU A 122 -24.52 -8.32 -16.69
N SER A 123 -25.38 -7.43 -16.18
CA SER A 123 -26.82 -7.73 -16.02
C SER A 123 -27.60 -7.68 -17.33
N VAL A 124 -27.03 -7.11 -18.39
CA VAL A 124 -27.65 -6.98 -19.72
C VAL A 124 -26.84 -7.72 -20.80
N LEU A 125 -25.51 -7.76 -20.68
CA LEU A 125 -24.62 -8.37 -21.66
C LEU A 125 -23.87 -9.58 -21.06
N PRO A 126 -23.87 -10.75 -21.72
CA PRO A 126 -23.02 -11.87 -21.34
C PRO A 126 -21.54 -11.47 -21.21
N ARG A 127 -20.83 -12.04 -20.21
CA ARG A 127 -19.44 -11.67 -19.83
C ARG A 127 -18.47 -11.57 -21.00
N TYR A 128 -18.58 -12.45 -21.99
CA TYR A 128 -17.68 -12.47 -23.13
C TYR A 128 -17.93 -11.31 -24.12
N ILE A 129 -19.20 -10.90 -24.32
CA ILE A 129 -19.56 -9.74 -25.15
C ILE A 129 -19.15 -8.45 -24.44
N ALA A 130 -19.43 -8.38 -23.14
CA ALA A 130 -19.04 -7.29 -22.26
C ALA A 130 -17.54 -6.95 -22.31
N MET A 131 -16.68 -7.97 -22.26
CA MET A 131 -15.23 -7.79 -22.34
C MET A 131 -14.76 -7.31 -23.72
N GLU A 132 -15.33 -7.86 -24.80
CA GLU A 132 -15.04 -7.45 -26.18
C GLU A 132 -15.46 -6.00 -26.47
N MET A 133 -16.64 -5.59 -25.97
CA MET A 133 -17.10 -4.21 -26.11
C MET A 133 -16.19 -3.26 -25.32
N LYS A 134 -15.75 -3.65 -24.12
CA LYS A 134 -14.84 -2.85 -23.28
C LYS A 134 -13.47 -2.66 -23.96
N SER A 135 -12.89 -3.70 -24.54
CA SER A 135 -11.60 -3.60 -25.24
C SER A 135 -11.70 -2.72 -26.48
N GLU A 136 -12.79 -2.82 -27.25
CA GLU A 136 -13.02 -1.99 -28.44
C GLU A 136 -13.21 -0.51 -28.08
N ILE A 137 -13.93 -0.19 -27.00
CA ILE A 137 -14.05 1.19 -26.49
C ILE A 137 -12.68 1.74 -26.10
N ILE A 138 -11.87 0.96 -25.37
CA ILE A 138 -10.52 1.38 -24.96
C ILE A 138 -9.62 1.60 -26.18
N ARG A 139 -9.70 0.73 -27.19
CA ARG A 139 -8.93 0.85 -28.44
C ARG A 139 -9.27 2.15 -29.15
N ARG A 140 -10.55 2.46 -29.34
CA ARG A 140 -11.00 3.69 -30.02
C ARG A 140 -10.69 4.96 -29.22
N LEU A 141 -10.76 4.93 -27.89
CA LEU A 141 -10.35 6.06 -27.05
C LEU A 141 -8.86 6.36 -27.18
N ARG A 142 -8.01 5.34 -27.37
CA ARG A 142 -6.58 5.52 -27.63
C ARG A 142 -6.32 6.07 -29.04
N GLU A 143 -7.07 5.60 -30.03
CA GLU A 143 -6.94 6.03 -31.43
C GLU A 143 -7.45 7.47 -31.64
N SER A 144 -8.56 7.86 -31.01
CA SER A 144 -9.15 9.20 -31.09
C SER A 144 -8.31 10.30 -30.43
N GLN A 145 -7.27 9.97 -29.65
CA GLN A 145 -6.31 10.97 -29.16
C GLN A 145 -5.31 11.42 -30.23
N ASN A 146 -5.15 10.66 -31.32
CA ASN A 146 -4.23 11.01 -32.40
C ASN A 146 -4.89 11.76 -33.56
N ASP A 147 -6.22 11.68 -33.73
CA ASP A 147 -6.94 12.40 -34.79
C ASP A 147 -8.14 13.17 -34.24
N LYS A 148 -8.17 14.49 -34.51
CA LYS A 148 -9.22 15.44 -34.12
C LYS A 148 -10.45 15.36 -35.02
N GLU A 149 -11.00 14.17 -35.28
CA GLU A 149 -12.26 14.07 -36.03
C GLU A 149 -13.38 13.37 -35.24
N SER A 150 -14.42 14.16 -35.01
CA SER A 150 -15.80 13.88 -34.57
C SER A 150 -16.17 12.44 -34.20
N PRO A 151 -16.66 12.18 -32.96
CA PRO A 151 -17.10 10.85 -32.55
C PRO A 151 -18.49 10.57 -33.11
N ASN A 152 -18.55 10.00 -34.32
CA ASN A 152 -19.81 9.49 -34.84
C ASN A 152 -20.31 8.36 -33.93
N HIS A 153 -21.53 8.57 -33.45
CA HIS A 153 -22.20 7.81 -32.41
C HIS A 153 -22.25 6.29 -32.69
N PHE A 154 -21.72 5.56 -31.72
CA PHE A 154 -22.05 4.20 -31.26
C PHE A 154 -23.16 3.42 -32.01
N HIS A 155 -22.87 2.88 -33.19
CA HIS A 155 -23.69 1.82 -33.81
C HIS A 155 -22.82 0.66 -34.31
N SER A 156 -22.26 -0.12 -33.38
CA SER A 156 -21.66 -1.43 -33.69
C SER A 156 -22.65 -2.53 -33.35
N LEU A 157 -23.25 -3.14 -34.37
CA LEU A 157 -24.09 -4.34 -34.23
C LEU A 157 -23.18 -5.57 -34.10
N TYR A 158 -23.16 -6.21 -32.92
CA TYR A 158 -22.33 -7.40 -32.67
C TYR A 158 -23.12 -8.67 -32.98
N ILE A 159 -22.81 -9.34 -34.09
CA ILE A 159 -23.39 -10.63 -34.48
C ILE A 159 -22.28 -11.67 -34.55
N ARG A 160 -22.44 -12.81 -33.85
CA ARG A 160 -21.56 -13.98 -33.94
C ARG A 160 -22.35 -15.21 -34.35
N GLN A 161 -21.79 -16.00 -35.26
CA GLN A 161 -22.34 -17.29 -35.62
C GLN A 161 -21.80 -18.35 -34.65
N HIS A 162 -22.70 -19.09 -34.01
CA HIS A 162 -22.37 -20.21 -33.14
C HIS A 162 -22.79 -21.52 -33.81
N LYS A 163 -21.89 -22.51 -33.83
CA LYS A 163 -22.18 -23.90 -34.24
C LYS A 163 -22.42 -24.73 -32.97
N ASP A 164 -23.19 -25.81 -33.11
CA ASP A 164 -23.43 -26.79 -32.03
C ASP A 164 -24.13 -26.21 -30.79
N VAL A 165 -25.17 -25.40 -31.03
CA VAL A 165 -26.05 -24.85 -29.98
C VAL A 165 -27.45 -25.45 -30.08
N SER A 166 -28.13 -25.57 -28.93
CA SER A 166 -29.53 -25.98 -28.83
C SER A 166 -30.37 -24.80 -28.36
N ILE A 167 -31.51 -24.55 -29.02
CA ILE A 167 -32.43 -23.47 -28.66
C ILE A 167 -33.66 -24.09 -27.99
N LEU A 168 -34.02 -23.59 -26.80
CA LEU A 168 -35.22 -23.98 -26.07
C LEU A 168 -36.24 -22.84 -26.14
N TYR A 169 -37.44 -23.14 -26.65
CA TYR A 169 -38.59 -22.25 -26.57
C TYR A 169 -39.53 -22.71 -25.47
N ALA A 170 -40.07 -21.77 -24.70
CA ALA A 170 -41.09 -22.02 -23.68
C ALA A 170 -42.10 -20.87 -23.70
N ASP A 171 -43.38 -21.20 -23.52
CA ASP A 171 -44.47 -20.23 -23.46
C ASP A 171 -45.42 -20.56 -22.30
N ILE A 172 -46.08 -19.53 -21.77
CA ILE A 172 -47.05 -19.67 -20.69
C ILE A 172 -48.42 -19.89 -21.32
N VAL A 173 -48.88 -21.14 -21.26
CA VAL A 173 -50.20 -21.50 -21.78
C VAL A 173 -51.29 -20.73 -21.02
N GLY A 174 -52.17 -20.05 -21.76
CA GLY A 174 -53.32 -19.35 -21.19
C GLY A 174 -53.00 -18.03 -20.49
N PHE A 175 -51.82 -17.45 -20.71
CA PHE A 175 -51.40 -16.19 -20.08
C PHE A 175 -52.43 -15.06 -20.21
N THR A 176 -53.05 -14.90 -21.37
CA THR A 176 -54.07 -13.86 -21.61
C THR A 176 -55.28 -13.98 -20.68
N SER A 177 -55.72 -15.21 -20.39
CA SER A 177 -56.83 -15.47 -19.47
C SER A 177 -56.44 -15.12 -18.04
N LEU A 178 -55.25 -15.54 -17.60
CA LEU A 178 -54.71 -15.22 -16.27
C LEU A 178 -54.55 -13.71 -16.06
N ALA A 179 -54.00 -13.00 -17.05
CA ALA A 179 -53.81 -11.56 -17.01
C ALA A 179 -55.14 -10.78 -16.96
N SER A 180 -56.23 -11.34 -17.50
CA SER A 180 -57.56 -10.72 -17.47
C SER A 180 -58.23 -10.78 -16.09
N THR A 181 -57.81 -11.72 -15.23
CA THR A 181 -58.41 -11.97 -13.91
C THR A 181 -57.60 -11.41 -12.74
N CYS A 182 -56.39 -10.90 -12.99
CA CYS A 182 -55.47 -10.42 -11.97
C CYS A 182 -55.27 -8.90 -12.05
N THR A 183 -54.97 -8.26 -10.92
CA THR A 183 -54.49 -6.88 -10.95
C THR A 183 -53.06 -6.80 -11.52
N PRO A 184 -52.63 -5.66 -12.08
CA PRO A 184 -51.27 -5.50 -12.61
C PRO A 184 -50.17 -5.85 -11.60
N GLN A 185 -50.37 -5.53 -10.32
CA GLN A 185 -49.43 -5.80 -9.24
C GLN A 185 -49.31 -7.30 -8.96
N GLU A 186 -50.44 -8.02 -8.90
CA GLU A 186 -50.47 -9.46 -8.70
C GLU A 186 -49.84 -10.20 -9.88
N LEU A 187 -50.14 -9.76 -11.11
CA LEU A 187 -49.56 -10.33 -12.32
C LEU A 187 -48.03 -10.20 -12.33
N VAL A 188 -47.50 -9.01 -11.98
CA VAL A 188 -46.06 -8.79 -11.86
C VAL A 188 -45.44 -9.66 -10.78
N ALA A 189 -46.12 -9.83 -9.63
CA ALA A 189 -45.62 -10.69 -8.55
C ALA A 189 -45.55 -12.17 -8.97
N VAL A 190 -46.58 -12.67 -9.68
CA VAL A 190 -46.60 -14.05 -10.21
C VAL A 190 -45.49 -14.27 -11.24
N LEU A 191 -45.33 -13.33 -12.18
CA LEU A 191 -44.29 -13.40 -13.21
C LEU A 191 -42.88 -13.35 -12.60
N ASN A 192 -42.63 -12.45 -11.65
CA ASN A 192 -41.33 -12.35 -11.00
C ASN A 192 -40.96 -13.64 -10.25
N LYS A 193 -41.95 -14.29 -9.62
CA LYS A 193 -41.75 -15.60 -8.98
C LYS A 193 -41.48 -16.72 -9.99
N LEU A 194 -42.16 -16.72 -11.14
CA LEU A 194 -41.94 -17.70 -12.19
C LEU A 194 -40.55 -17.53 -12.84
N PHE A 195 -40.20 -16.32 -13.25
CA PHE A 195 -38.90 -16.02 -13.84
C PHE A 195 -37.75 -16.23 -12.84
N GLY A 196 -37.93 -15.88 -11.57
CA GLY A 196 -36.94 -16.18 -10.54
C GLY A 196 -36.64 -17.67 -10.41
N LYS A 197 -37.66 -18.54 -10.49
CA LYS A 197 -37.44 -20.00 -10.51
C LYS A 197 -36.72 -20.47 -11.78
N PHE A 198 -37.01 -19.88 -12.93
CA PHE A 198 -36.29 -20.20 -14.17
C PHE A 198 -34.82 -19.78 -14.08
N ASP A 199 -34.53 -18.59 -13.54
CA ASP A 199 -33.17 -18.10 -13.34
C ASP A 199 -32.35 -19.03 -12.42
N ASP A 200 -32.97 -19.53 -11.34
CA ASP A 200 -32.32 -20.46 -10.42
C ASP A 200 -31.98 -21.79 -11.11
N ILE A 201 -32.92 -22.34 -11.89
CA ILE A 201 -32.70 -23.59 -12.66
C ILE A 201 -31.62 -23.38 -13.73
N ALA A 202 -31.62 -22.23 -14.41
CA ALA A 202 -30.64 -21.90 -15.44
C ALA A 202 -29.21 -21.80 -14.88
N LYS A 203 -29.06 -21.18 -13.70
CA LYS A 203 -27.77 -21.09 -12.98
C LYS A 203 -27.24 -22.45 -12.57
N VAL A 204 -28.10 -23.32 -12.02
CA VAL A 204 -27.70 -24.66 -11.53
C VAL A 204 -27.30 -25.59 -12.68
N ARG A 205 -27.98 -25.49 -13.84
CA ARG A 205 -27.71 -26.35 -15.00
C ARG A 205 -26.61 -25.79 -15.91
N THR A 206 -25.96 -24.69 -15.53
CA THR A 206 -24.91 -24.03 -16.31
C THR A 206 -25.35 -23.79 -17.76
N LEU A 207 -26.64 -23.46 -17.96
CA LEU A 207 -27.11 -23.00 -19.26
C LEU A 207 -26.41 -21.67 -19.53
N HIS A 208 -25.37 -21.71 -20.35
CA HIS A 208 -24.74 -20.51 -20.87
C HIS A 208 -25.71 -19.90 -21.89
N CYS A 209 -26.57 -18.99 -21.43
CA CYS A 209 -27.32 -18.09 -22.29
C CYS A 209 -26.39 -17.09 -23.00
#